data_AF-F8NWG2-F1
#
_entry.id   AF-F8NWG2-F1
#
_cell.length_a   1.000
_cell.length_b   1.000
_cell.length_c   1.000
_cell.angle_alpha   90.00
_cell.angle_beta   90.00
_cell.angle_gamma   90.00
#
_symmetry.space_group_name_H-M   'P 1'
#
loop_
_entity.id
_entity.type
_entity.pdbx_description
1 polymer ?
#
loop_
_entity_poly.entity_id
_entity_poly.type
_entity_poly.pdbx_seq_one_letter_code
_entity_poly.pdbx_strand_id
1 'polypeptide(L)'
;MSLVKIPLLLSSAVGVHIALTPPNAPASDEKVKPGSRELFLNTATALCGALKVAFWLGTIGESAAILIPLIPPSKLPTGALTLLKALGGPDNRLITPAFLAGTTISTAAGLLRWACYRALGRFFTFVLSVRKDHRLVTHGPYSVVRHPSYTATALCVLGAFTLHGSPTSWLRSSGVANNLLVRGTAISWATMMSITAITLFMRCPKEDEMMKKEFGKEWEEWAGRVRYWLIPGIY
;
A
#
# COMPACT_ATOMS: atom_id res chain seq x y z
N MET A 1 26.98 -4.96 -9.10
CA MET A 1 25.77 -4.34 -8.52
C MET A 1 24.78 -4.04 -9.63
N SER A 2 23.51 -4.44 -9.49
CA SER A 2 22.51 -4.13 -10.52
C SER A 2 21.84 -2.79 -10.21
N LEU A 3 22.24 -1.74 -10.92
CA LEU A 3 21.60 -0.41 -10.83
C LEU A 3 20.10 -0.45 -11.19
N VAL A 4 19.67 -1.47 -11.94
CA VAL A 4 18.26 -1.71 -12.31
C VAL A 4 17.37 -1.94 -11.09
N LYS A 5 17.93 -2.33 -9.93
CA LYS A 5 17.15 -2.43 -8.68
C LYS A 5 16.54 -1.10 -8.26
N ILE A 6 17.25 0.01 -8.46
CA ILE A 6 16.82 1.34 -7.98
C ILE A 6 15.50 1.77 -8.61
N PRO A 7 15.32 1.81 -9.95
CA PRO A 7 14.04 2.19 -10.52
C PRO A 7 12.89 1.24 -10.12
N LEU A 8 13.14 -0.05 -9.91
CA LEU A 8 12.13 -1.02 -9.44
C LEU A 8 11.73 -0.79 -7.98
N LEU A 9 12.68 -0.42 -7.12
CA LEU A 9 12.40 -0.01 -5.74
C LEU A 9 11.62 1.32 -5.69
N LEU A 10 12.00 2.27 -6.54
CA LEU A 10 11.30 3.56 -6.62
C LEU A 10 9.87 3.37 -7.15
N SER A 11 9.64 2.50 -8.13
CA SER A 11 8.30 2.25 -8.67
C SER A 11 7.38 1.63 -7.61
N SER A 12 7.90 0.70 -6.80
CA SER A 12 7.12 0.10 -5.70
C SER A 12 6.81 1.14 -4.63
N ALA A 13 7.77 1.99 -4.25
CA ALA A 13 7.57 3.06 -3.28
C ALA A 13 6.56 4.11 -3.76
N VAL A 14 6.59 4.48 -5.04
CA VAL A 14 5.56 5.34 -5.66
C VAL A 14 4.19 4.67 -5.62
N GLY A 15 4.12 3.37 -5.95
CA GLY A 15 2.87 2.61 -5.88
C GLY A 15 2.26 2.60 -4.47
N VAL A 16 3.06 2.32 -3.45
CA VAL A 16 2.64 2.36 -2.03
C VAL A 16 2.28 3.79 -1.60
N HIS A 17 3.04 4.80 -2.04
CA HIS A 17 2.74 6.20 -1.74
C HIS A 17 1.37 6.59 -2.25
N ILE A 18 1.08 6.28 -3.52
CA ILE A 18 -0.23 6.54 -4.12
C ILE A 18 -1.30 5.80 -3.32
N ALA A 19 -1.09 4.52 -3.01
CA ALA A 19 -2.09 3.71 -2.35
C ALA A 19 -2.48 4.19 -0.93
N LEU A 20 -1.55 4.86 -0.25
CA LEU A 20 -1.71 5.40 1.10
C LEU A 20 -1.95 6.92 1.10
N THR A 21 -2.30 7.53 -0.03
CA THR A 21 -2.63 8.96 -0.10
C THR A 21 -4.13 9.12 -0.35
N PRO A 22 -4.91 9.52 0.68
CA PRO A 22 -6.32 9.80 0.51
C PRO A 22 -6.52 10.92 -0.53
N PRO A 23 -7.30 10.70 -1.60
CA PRO A 23 -7.51 11.72 -2.64
C PRO A 23 -8.50 12.81 -2.18
N ASN A 24 -9.37 12.50 -1.22
CA ASN A 24 -10.37 13.43 -0.69
C ASN A 24 -10.53 13.24 0.83
N ALA A 25 -11.01 14.28 1.49
CA ALA A 25 -11.51 14.23 2.87
C ALA A 25 -13.04 14.42 2.86
N PRO A 26 -13.82 13.57 3.56
CA PRO A 26 -15.26 13.78 3.71
C PRO A 26 -15.57 14.97 4.62
N ALA A 27 -16.69 15.64 4.39
CA ALA A 27 -17.22 16.64 5.32
C ALA A 27 -17.68 15.95 6.62
N SER A 28 -17.76 16.71 7.73
CA SER A 28 -18.06 16.14 9.05
C SER A 28 -19.46 15.53 9.16
N ASP A 29 -20.42 16.11 8.46
CA ASP A 29 -21.82 15.71 8.37
C ASP A 29 -22.05 14.47 7.49
N GLU A 30 -21.11 14.16 6.60
CA GLU A 30 -21.19 12.99 5.70
C GLU A 30 -20.62 11.70 6.34
N LYS A 31 -19.99 11.82 7.51
CA LYS A 31 -19.35 10.68 8.20
C LYS A 31 -20.41 9.80 8.85
N VAL A 32 -20.34 8.50 8.55
CA VAL A 32 -21.15 7.51 9.26
C VAL A 32 -20.61 7.35 10.68
N LYS A 33 -21.49 7.26 11.69
CA LYS A 33 -21.09 7.05 13.09
C LYS A 33 -20.17 5.82 13.19
N PRO A 34 -18.92 5.99 13.65
CA PRO A 34 -17.95 4.90 13.59
C PRO A 34 -18.25 3.82 14.62
N GLY A 35 -18.27 2.56 14.18
CA GLY A 35 -18.10 1.42 15.09
C GLY A 35 -16.62 1.17 15.41
N SER A 36 -16.29 0.17 16.22
CA SER A 36 -14.91 -0.10 16.64
C SER A 36 -13.94 -0.33 15.47
N ARG A 37 -14.37 -1.00 14.40
CA ARG A 37 -13.57 -1.21 13.18
C ARG A 37 -13.32 0.10 12.41
N GLU A 38 -14.33 0.98 12.34
CA GLU A 38 -14.16 2.30 11.70
C GLU A 38 -13.25 3.21 12.52
N LEU A 39 -13.30 3.11 13.85
CA LEU A 39 -12.35 3.82 14.72
C LEU A 39 -10.91 3.39 14.42
N PHE A 40 -10.67 2.08 14.28
CA PHE A 40 -9.36 1.57 13.84
C PHE A 40 -8.96 2.09 12.46
N LEU A 41 -9.85 2.03 11.45
CA LEU A 41 -9.57 2.51 10.10
C LEU A 41 -9.29 4.02 10.06
N ASN A 42 -9.95 4.80 10.91
CA ASN A 42 -9.69 6.23 11.07
C ASN A 42 -8.28 6.47 11.63
N THR A 43 -7.88 5.70 12.65
CA THR A 43 -6.51 5.74 13.18
C THR A 43 -5.49 5.32 12.13
N ALA A 44 -5.73 4.24 11.39
CA ALA A 44 -4.86 3.79 10.30
C ALA A 44 -4.73 4.86 9.21
N THR A 45 -5.82 5.56 8.88
CA THR A 45 -5.83 6.69 7.95
C THR A 45 -4.96 7.85 8.44
N ALA A 46 -5.06 8.19 9.73
CA ALA A 46 -4.21 9.22 10.34
C ALA A 46 -2.72 8.84 10.31
N LEU A 47 -2.41 7.54 10.38
CA LEU A 47 -1.04 7.02 10.32
C LEU A 47 -0.50 6.82 8.90
N CYS A 48 -1.30 7.06 7.83
CA CYS A 48 -0.85 6.87 6.46
C CYS A 48 0.44 7.67 6.14
N GLY A 49 0.60 8.87 6.68
CA GLY A 49 1.82 9.66 6.53
C GLY A 49 3.06 8.93 7.05
N ALA A 50 2.99 8.40 8.28
CA ALA A 50 4.08 7.64 8.90
C ALA A 50 4.37 6.33 8.16
N LEU A 51 3.32 5.61 7.71
CA LEU A 51 3.45 4.38 6.93
C LEU A 51 4.16 4.63 5.59
N LYS A 52 3.84 5.74 4.91
CA LYS A 52 4.55 6.15 3.69
C LYS A 52 6.02 6.46 3.96
N VAL A 53 6.30 7.26 5.00
CA VAL A 53 7.67 7.63 5.36
C VAL A 53 8.51 6.39 5.67
N ALA A 54 7.98 5.43 6.44
CA ALA A 54 8.68 4.19 6.75
C ALA A 54 9.05 3.39 5.48
N PHE A 55 8.12 3.27 4.53
CA PHE A 55 8.36 2.56 3.26
C PHE A 55 9.41 3.29 2.40
N TRP A 56 9.34 4.62 2.33
CA TRP A 56 10.32 5.44 1.63
C TRP A 56 11.71 5.38 2.26
N LEU A 57 11.81 5.39 3.59
CA LEU A 57 13.10 5.24 4.28
C LEU A 57 13.75 3.89 3.97
N GLY A 58 12.97 2.80 3.92
CA GLY A 58 13.49 1.51 3.49
C GLY A 58 13.99 1.51 2.04
N THR A 59 13.23 2.14 1.14
CA THR A 59 13.56 2.27 -0.29
C THR A 59 14.81 3.10 -0.52
N ILE A 60 14.91 4.26 0.14
CA ILE A 60 16.06 5.16 0.07
C ILE A 60 17.27 4.49 0.72
N GLY A 61 17.09 3.78 1.83
CA GLY A 61 18.14 3.02 2.50
C GLY A 61 18.76 1.94 1.62
N GLU A 62 17.94 1.08 1.00
CA GLU A 62 18.45 0.06 0.06
C GLU A 62 19.12 0.71 -1.15
N SER A 63 18.54 1.78 -1.70
CA SER A 63 19.11 2.51 -2.84
C SER A 63 20.46 3.16 -2.48
N ALA A 64 20.59 3.73 -1.28
CA ALA A 64 21.85 4.29 -0.78
C ALA A 64 22.91 3.20 -0.58
N ALA A 65 22.54 2.03 -0.07
CA ALA A 65 23.44 0.88 0.06
C ALA A 65 23.96 0.37 -1.30
N ILE A 66 23.22 0.60 -2.39
CA ILE A 66 23.64 0.31 -3.76
C ILE A 66 24.55 1.42 -4.32
N LEU A 67 24.22 2.70 -4.08
CA LEU A 67 24.87 3.85 -4.70
C LEU A 67 26.18 4.27 -4.02
N ILE A 68 26.23 4.29 -2.68
CA ILE A 68 27.40 4.78 -1.93
C ILE A 68 28.68 4.03 -2.32
N PRO A 69 28.69 2.69 -2.47
CA PRO A 69 29.89 1.95 -2.88
C PRO A 69 30.41 2.26 -4.29
N LEU A 70 29.63 2.98 -5.12
CA LEU A 70 30.06 3.40 -6.47
C LEU A 70 30.91 4.68 -6.44
N ILE A 71 30.92 5.40 -5.33
CA ILE A 71 31.74 6.59 -5.15
C ILE A 71 33.19 6.14 -4.85
N PRO A 72 34.21 6.67 -5.57
CA PRO A 72 35.60 6.32 -5.31
C PRO A 72 35.98 6.54 -3.83
N PRO A 73 36.73 5.64 -3.18
CA PRO A 73 37.09 5.77 -1.77
C PRO A 73 37.77 7.09 -1.40
N SER A 74 38.55 7.67 -2.32
CA SER A 74 39.22 8.97 -2.13
C SER A 74 38.25 10.17 -2.07
N LYS A 75 37.02 10.01 -2.53
CA LYS A 75 35.98 11.05 -2.54
C LYS A 75 34.86 10.78 -1.53
N LEU A 76 34.97 9.72 -0.73
CA LEU A 76 33.89 9.28 0.13
C LEU A 76 33.96 10.00 1.49
N PRO A 77 32.99 10.87 1.83
CA PRO A 77 33.02 11.56 3.12
C PRO A 77 32.77 10.56 4.27
N THR A 78 33.35 10.84 5.44
CA THR A 78 33.19 10.00 6.64
C THR A 78 31.73 9.73 6.99
N GLY A 79 30.84 10.71 6.79
CA GLY A 79 29.40 10.55 6.99
C GLY A 79 28.77 9.48 6.09
N ALA A 80 29.20 9.37 4.82
CA ALA A 80 28.70 8.34 3.91
C ALA A 80 29.18 6.94 4.31
N LEU A 81 30.40 6.81 4.83
CA LEU A 81 30.90 5.55 5.39
C LEU A 81 30.11 5.12 6.64
N THR A 82 29.84 6.06 7.55
CA THR A 82 29.02 5.79 8.75
C THR A 82 27.61 5.37 8.36
N LEU A 83 26.99 6.08 7.41
CA LEU A 83 25.68 5.73 6.88
C LEU A 83 25.67 4.34 6.24
N LEU A 84 26.65 4.02 5.38
CA LEU A 84 26.76 2.72 4.74
C LEU A 84 26.85 1.57 5.76
N LYS A 85 27.64 1.76 6.82
CA LYS A 85 27.70 0.79 7.94
C LYS A 85 26.34 0.64 8.62
N ALA A 86 25.64 1.74 8.89
CA ALA A 86 24.30 1.71 9.48
C ALA A 86 23.25 1.02 8.58
N LEU A 87 23.44 1.05 7.25
CA LEU A 87 22.60 0.38 6.26
C LEU A 87 22.94 -1.11 6.05
N GLY A 88 23.89 -1.67 6.82
CA GLY A 88 24.32 -3.06 6.70
C GLY A 88 25.39 -3.31 5.63
N GLY A 89 26.06 -2.25 5.16
CA GLY A 89 27.14 -2.33 4.18
C GLY A 89 26.68 -2.27 2.71
N PRO A 90 27.62 -2.48 1.76
CA PRO A 90 27.32 -2.49 0.32
C PRO A 90 26.27 -3.53 -0.08
N ASP A 91 25.27 -3.12 -0.87
CA ASP A 91 24.28 -4.04 -1.42
C ASP A 91 24.66 -4.60 -2.79
N ASN A 92 25.33 -5.75 -2.80
CA ASN A 92 25.65 -6.49 -4.04
C ASN A 92 24.62 -7.57 -4.41
N ARG A 93 23.47 -7.64 -3.75
CA ARG A 93 22.53 -8.76 -3.91
C ARG A 93 21.90 -8.79 -5.30
N LEU A 94 21.71 -10.00 -5.81
CA LEU A 94 21.09 -10.24 -7.12
C LEU A 94 19.61 -9.89 -7.12
N ILE A 95 19.08 -9.61 -8.30
CA ILE A 95 17.64 -9.51 -8.53
C ILE A 95 17.06 -10.93 -8.46
N THR A 96 16.22 -11.18 -7.46
CA THR A 96 15.56 -12.48 -7.27
C THR A 96 14.14 -12.45 -7.83
N PRO A 97 13.52 -13.61 -8.12
CA PRO A 97 12.11 -13.67 -8.49
C PRO A 97 11.19 -13.01 -7.45
N ALA A 98 11.50 -13.16 -6.15
CA ALA A 98 10.76 -12.50 -5.07
C ALA A 98 10.87 -10.97 -5.14
N PHE A 99 12.06 -10.44 -5.44
CA PHE A 99 12.24 -9.00 -5.64
C PHE A 99 11.41 -8.48 -6.83
N LEU A 100 11.45 -9.16 -7.97
CA LEU A 100 10.67 -8.78 -9.15
C LEU A 100 9.16 -8.89 -8.89
N ALA A 101 8.71 -9.97 -8.27
CA ALA A 101 7.31 -10.16 -7.91
C ALA A 101 6.84 -9.09 -6.93
N GLY A 102 7.60 -8.82 -5.86
CA GLY A 102 7.25 -7.83 -4.85
C GLY A 102 7.14 -6.41 -5.43
N THR A 103 8.16 -5.98 -6.19
CA THR A 103 8.15 -4.66 -6.84
C THR A 103 7.01 -4.53 -7.86
N THR A 104 6.76 -5.57 -8.66
CA THR A 104 5.67 -5.59 -9.65
C THR A 104 4.30 -5.53 -8.96
N ILE A 105 4.06 -6.36 -7.95
CA ILE A 105 2.79 -6.40 -7.21
C ILE A 105 2.53 -5.07 -6.52
N SER A 106 3.53 -4.47 -5.83
CA SER A 106 3.37 -3.16 -5.18
C SER A 106 3.10 -2.04 -6.19
N THR A 107 3.77 -2.06 -7.34
CA THR A 107 3.54 -1.08 -8.40
C THR A 107 2.12 -1.23 -8.98
N ALA A 108 1.71 -2.46 -9.30
CA ALA A 108 0.37 -2.77 -9.81
C ALA A 108 -0.73 -2.41 -8.80
N ALA A 109 -0.50 -2.65 -7.50
CA ALA A 109 -1.39 -2.25 -6.42
C ALA A 109 -1.62 -0.72 -6.43
N GLY A 110 -0.56 0.07 -6.54
CA GLY A 110 -0.65 1.53 -6.65
C GLY A 110 -1.41 1.99 -7.88
N LEU A 111 -1.15 1.39 -9.04
CA LEU A 111 -1.86 1.69 -10.29
C LEU A 111 -3.35 1.36 -10.22
N LEU A 112 -3.70 0.19 -9.65
CA LEU A 112 -5.09 -0.19 -9.43
C LEU A 112 -5.77 0.78 -8.45
N ARG A 113 -5.09 1.14 -7.36
CA ARG A 113 -5.62 2.11 -6.39
C ARG A 113 -5.87 3.47 -7.04
N TRP A 114 -4.93 3.93 -7.86
CA TRP A 114 -5.06 5.15 -8.64
C TRP A 114 -6.25 5.11 -9.60
N ALA A 115 -6.42 4.00 -10.32
CA ALA A 115 -7.58 3.81 -11.20
C ALA A 115 -8.91 3.87 -10.41
N CYS A 116 -8.96 3.31 -9.19
CA CYS A 116 -10.13 3.44 -8.31
C CYS A 116 -10.37 4.90 -7.89
N TYR A 117 -9.31 5.66 -7.54
CA TYR A 117 -9.43 7.08 -7.22
C TYR A 117 -9.97 7.89 -8.39
N ARG A 118 -9.50 7.60 -9.61
CA ARG A 118 -9.95 8.25 -10.83
C ARG A 118 -11.40 7.93 -11.15
N ALA A 119 -11.83 6.68 -10.96
CA ALA A 119 -13.21 6.25 -11.23
C ALA A 119 -14.21 6.83 -10.22
N LEU A 120 -13.91 6.78 -8.91
CA LEU A 120 -14.80 7.33 -7.88
C LEU A 120 -14.71 8.86 -7.74
N GLY A 121 -13.59 9.47 -8.14
CA GLY A 121 -13.39 10.91 -8.03
C GLY A 121 -13.63 11.42 -6.62
N ARG A 122 -14.52 12.42 -6.47
CA ARG A 122 -14.87 13.05 -5.18
C ARG A 122 -15.56 12.12 -4.17
N PHE A 123 -16.02 10.95 -4.62
CA PHE A 123 -16.69 9.96 -3.78
C PHE A 123 -15.70 9.03 -3.06
N PHE A 124 -14.42 9.01 -3.48
CA PHE A 124 -13.42 8.19 -2.81
C PHE A 124 -13.00 8.79 -1.47
N THR A 125 -13.29 8.10 -0.37
CA THR A 125 -12.82 8.45 0.98
C THR A 125 -12.27 7.22 1.69
N PHE A 126 -11.31 7.43 2.60
CA PHE A 126 -10.79 6.32 3.43
C PHE A 126 -11.72 6.01 4.60
N VAL A 127 -12.48 7.02 5.05
CA VAL A 127 -13.53 6.89 6.06
C VAL A 127 -14.83 6.50 5.37
N LEU A 128 -15.62 5.61 5.98
CA LEU A 128 -16.96 5.27 5.49
C LEU A 128 -17.86 6.51 5.52
N SER A 129 -18.28 6.97 4.34
CA SER A 129 -19.12 8.16 4.19
C SER A 129 -20.03 8.03 2.98
N VAL A 130 -21.24 8.58 3.08
CA VAL A 130 -22.14 8.79 1.94
C VAL A 130 -22.09 10.28 1.63
N ARG A 131 -21.49 10.62 0.49
CA ARG A 131 -21.25 12.01 0.09
C ARG A 131 -22.54 12.65 -0.41
N LYS A 132 -22.67 13.97 -0.31
CA LYS A 132 -23.79 14.68 -0.96
C LYS A 132 -23.81 14.41 -2.47
N ASP A 133 -25.00 14.09 -2.99
CA ASP A 133 -25.23 13.65 -4.38
C ASP A 133 -24.33 12.48 -4.79
N HIS A 134 -24.18 11.49 -3.90
CA HIS A 134 -23.47 10.24 -4.19
C HIS A 134 -24.12 9.57 -5.40
N ARG A 135 -23.30 9.07 -6.33
CA ARG A 135 -23.75 8.27 -7.47
C ARG A 135 -23.07 6.92 -7.43
N LEU A 136 -23.79 5.88 -7.85
CA LEU A 136 -23.20 4.56 -8.00
C LEU A 136 -22.21 4.56 -9.17
N VAL A 137 -20.94 4.27 -8.90
CA VAL A 137 -19.90 4.18 -9.94
C VAL A 137 -19.77 2.73 -10.38
N THR A 138 -20.06 2.48 -11.66
CA THR A 138 -20.14 1.13 -12.24
C THR A 138 -19.13 0.86 -13.36
N HIS A 139 -18.20 1.79 -13.59
CA HIS A 139 -17.19 1.73 -14.67
C HIS A 139 -15.75 1.62 -14.11
N GLY A 140 -14.78 1.41 -15.01
CA GLY A 140 -13.39 1.21 -14.61
C GLY A 140 -13.23 -0.07 -13.76
N PRO A 141 -12.38 -0.06 -12.71
CA PRO A 141 -12.22 -1.23 -11.85
C PRO A 141 -13.52 -1.75 -11.22
N TYR A 142 -14.52 -0.88 -11.01
CA TYR A 142 -15.83 -1.20 -10.42
C TYR A 142 -16.78 -1.94 -11.38
N SER A 143 -16.38 -2.10 -12.65
CA SER A 143 -17.08 -2.97 -13.60
C SER A 143 -16.69 -4.45 -13.47
N VAL A 144 -15.62 -4.75 -12.70
CA VAL A 144 -15.04 -6.10 -12.59
C VAL A 144 -15.33 -6.72 -11.22
N VAL A 145 -15.11 -5.96 -10.14
CA VAL A 145 -15.40 -6.37 -8.76
C VAL A 145 -15.98 -5.18 -7.98
N ARG A 146 -16.68 -5.45 -6.87
CA ARG A 146 -17.38 -4.41 -6.09
C ARG A 146 -16.43 -3.51 -5.28
N HIS A 147 -15.34 -4.05 -4.73
CA HIS A 147 -14.39 -3.30 -3.91
C HIS A 147 -12.93 -3.42 -4.42
N PRO A 148 -12.65 -2.99 -5.67
CA PRO A 148 -11.33 -3.13 -6.30
C PRO A 148 -10.23 -2.40 -5.55
N SER A 149 -10.55 -1.33 -4.81
CA SER A 149 -9.53 -0.69 -3.97
C SER A 149 -9.13 -1.47 -2.74
N TYR A 150 -9.98 -2.37 -2.23
CA TYR A 150 -9.59 -3.24 -1.12
C TYR A 150 -8.67 -4.35 -1.62
N THR A 151 -8.91 -4.85 -2.84
CA THR A 151 -7.95 -5.69 -3.58
C THR A 151 -6.61 -4.99 -3.75
N ALA A 152 -6.60 -3.71 -4.16
CA ALA A 152 -5.37 -2.93 -4.25
C ALA A 152 -4.63 -2.81 -2.89
N THR A 153 -5.34 -2.58 -1.79
CA THR A 153 -4.71 -2.58 -0.45
C THR A 153 -4.11 -3.96 -0.11
N ALA A 154 -4.84 -5.06 -0.36
CA ALA A 154 -4.34 -6.41 -0.11
C ALA A 154 -3.09 -6.72 -0.95
N LEU A 155 -3.07 -6.32 -2.23
CA LEU A 155 -1.90 -6.44 -3.09
C LEU A 155 -0.73 -5.58 -2.60
N CYS A 156 -0.99 -4.39 -2.05
CA CYS A 156 0.04 -3.56 -1.44
C CYS A 156 0.73 -4.27 -0.26
N VAL A 157 -0.04 -4.98 0.58
CA VAL A 157 0.49 -5.81 1.66
C VAL A 157 1.32 -6.95 1.07
N LEU A 158 0.74 -7.73 0.15
CA LEU A 158 1.42 -8.87 -0.46
C LEU A 158 2.75 -8.47 -1.11
N GLY A 159 2.75 -7.42 -1.93
CA GLY A 159 3.95 -6.93 -2.61
C GLY A 159 5.04 -6.49 -1.64
N ALA A 160 4.67 -5.79 -0.56
CA ALA A 160 5.63 -5.37 0.48
C ALA A 160 6.22 -6.56 1.24
N PHE A 161 5.41 -7.56 1.60
CA PHE A 161 5.88 -8.80 2.24
C PHE A 161 6.78 -9.61 1.30
N THR A 162 6.43 -9.73 0.02
CA THR A 162 7.27 -10.45 -0.95
C THR A 162 8.60 -9.72 -1.17
N LEU A 163 8.58 -8.38 -1.27
CA LEU A 163 9.77 -7.56 -1.50
C LEU A 163 10.72 -7.54 -0.29
N HIS A 164 10.21 -7.27 0.90
CA HIS A 164 11.02 -7.03 2.11
C HIS A 164 11.08 -8.22 3.07
N GLY A 165 10.19 -9.20 2.93
CA GLY A 165 10.13 -10.40 3.77
C GLY A 165 10.98 -11.56 3.25
N SER A 166 11.38 -11.54 1.98
CA SER A 166 12.24 -12.59 1.41
C SER A 166 13.55 -12.71 2.20
N PRO A 167 14.07 -13.92 2.47
CA PRO A 167 15.38 -14.11 3.11
C PRO A 167 16.53 -13.42 2.38
N THR A 168 16.38 -13.21 1.07
CA THR A 168 17.36 -12.53 0.20
C THR A 168 17.16 -11.01 0.10
N SER A 169 16.13 -10.46 0.74
CA SER A 169 15.87 -9.02 0.73
C SER A 169 16.90 -8.24 1.55
N TRP A 170 17.07 -6.96 1.25
CA TRP A 170 17.96 -6.07 2.01
C TRP A 170 17.62 -6.05 3.49
N LEU A 171 16.34 -5.86 3.80
CA LEU A 171 15.87 -5.76 5.18
C LEU A 171 16.24 -7.00 6.00
N ARG A 172 16.16 -8.19 5.41
CA ARG A 172 16.43 -9.47 6.09
C ARG A 172 17.90 -9.88 6.13
N SER A 173 18.67 -9.54 5.10
CA SER A 173 20.04 -10.09 4.92
C SER A 173 21.18 -9.11 5.16
N SER A 174 20.94 -7.80 5.14
CA SER A 174 22.00 -6.80 5.36
C SER A 174 22.42 -6.66 6.83
N GLY A 175 21.63 -7.20 7.75
CA GLY A 175 21.80 -6.94 9.19
C GLY A 175 21.18 -5.63 9.66
N VAL A 176 20.61 -4.79 8.78
CA VAL A 176 19.93 -3.54 9.17
C VAL A 176 18.76 -3.80 10.14
N ALA A 177 18.08 -4.93 10.01
CA ALA A 177 17.01 -5.36 10.92
C ALA A 177 17.50 -5.89 12.28
N ASN A 178 18.81 -5.96 12.55
CA ASN A 178 19.33 -6.18 13.89
C ASN A 178 19.12 -4.94 14.78
N ASN A 179 19.01 -3.76 14.17
CA ASN A 179 18.62 -2.55 14.88
C ASN A 179 17.16 -2.64 15.33
N LEU A 180 16.92 -2.44 16.63
CA LEU A 180 15.60 -2.58 17.24
C LEU A 180 14.58 -1.60 16.66
N LEU A 181 14.98 -0.36 16.32
CA LEU A 181 14.08 0.63 15.74
C LEU A 181 13.67 0.25 14.32
N VAL A 182 14.60 -0.23 13.50
CA VAL A 182 14.32 -0.69 12.13
C VAL A 182 13.40 -1.91 12.18
N ARG A 183 13.72 -2.88 13.04
CA ARG A 183 12.91 -4.09 13.21
C ARG A 183 11.51 -3.77 13.73
N GLY A 184 11.42 -2.92 14.76
CA GLY A 184 10.14 -2.48 15.33
C GLY A 184 9.30 -1.77 14.28
N THR A 185 9.88 -0.82 13.53
CA THR A 185 9.20 -0.10 12.45
C THR A 185 8.68 -1.05 11.38
N ALA A 186 9.50 -2.00 10.93
CA ALA A 186 9.10 -2.99 9.92
C ALA A 186 7.95 -3.89 10.40
N ILE A 187 8.03 -4.39 11.64
CA ILE A 187 6.97 -5.21 12.24
C ILE A 187 5.68 -4.39 12.42
N SER A 188 5.79 -3.16 12.95
CA SER A 188 4.63 -2.27 13.11
C SER A 188 3.97 -1.94 11.78
N TRP A 189 4.76 -1.66 10.74
CA TRP A 189 4.24 -1.41 9.39
C TRP A 189 3.50 -2.64 8.85
N ALA A 190 4.14 -3.81 8.92
CA ALA A 190 3.58 -5.08 8.45
C ALA A 190 2.27 -5.43 9.19
N THR A 191 2.26 -5.31 10.52
CA THR A 191 1.08 -5.57 11.35
C THR A 191 -0.05 -4.59 11.04
N MET A 192 0.24 -3.28 11.00
CA MET A 192 -0.77 -2.26 10.72
C MET A 192 -1.42 -2.46 9.35
N MET A 193 -0.60 -2.74 8.32
CA MET A 193 -1.08 -2.96 6.96
C MET A 193 -1.89 -4.25 6.83
N SER A 194 -1.48 -5.34 7.49
CA SER A 194 -2.23 -6.60 7.52
C SER A 194 -3.57 -6.45 8.23
N ILE A 195 -3.61 -5.83 9.41
CA ILE A 195 -4.88 -5.58 10.13
C ILE A 195 -5.79 -4.67 9.31
N THR A 196 -5.23 -3.67 8.61
CA THR A 196 -6.00 -2.80 7.71
C THR A 196 -6.63 -3.60 6.56
N ALA A 197 -5.86 -4.45 5.87
CA ALA A 197 -6.37 -5.29 4.79
C ALA A 197 -7.50 -6.24 5.26
N ILE A 198 -7.32 -6.87 6.42
CA ILE A 198 -8.34 -7.73 7.04
C ILE A 198 -9.59 -6.92 7.41
N THR A 199 -9.41 -5.75 8.02
CA THR A 199 -10.53 -4.91 8.45
C THR A 199 -11.34 -4.41 7.25
N LEU A 200 -10.68 -4.05 6.13
CA LEU A 200 -11.35 -3.69 4.89
C LEU A 200 -12.11 -4.87 4.27
N PHE A 201 -11.54 -6.09 4.30
CA PHE A 201 -12.27 -7.29 3.89
C PHE A 201 -13.56 -7.46 4.71
N MET A 202 -13.46 -7.37 6.04
CA MET A 202 -14.60 -7.47 6.95
C MET A 202 -15.60 -6.30 6.84
N ARG A 203 -15.24 -5.23 6.13
CA ARG A 203 -16.09 -4.06 5.90
C ARG A 203 -16.99 -4.22 4.66
N CYS A 204 -16.63 -5.09 3.71
CA CYS A 204 -17.37 -5.29 2.45
C CYS A 204 -18.89 -5.52 2.66
N PRO A 205 -19.36 -6.44 3.54
CA PRO A 205 -20.79 -6.71 3.67
C PRO A 205 -21.58 -5.49 4.15
N LYS A 206 -21.05 -4.78 5.16
CA LYS A 206 -21.69 -3.60 5.73
C LYS A 206 -21.71 -2.43 4.75
N GLU A 207 -20.65 -2.28 3.96
CA GLU A 207 -20.57 -1.26 2.91
C GLU A 207 -21.56 -1.55 1.78
N ASP A 208 -21.68 -2.80 1.37
CA ASP A 208 -22.69 -3.22 0.38
C ASP A 208 -24.12 -3.05 0.88
N GLU A 209 -24.41 -3.37 2.14
CA GLU A 209 -25.71 -3.10 2.75
C GLU A 209 -26.04 -1.59 2.73
N MET A 210 -25.05 -0.75 3.00
CA MET A 210 -25.20 0.71 2.93
C MET A 210 -25.48 1.17 1.50
N MET A 211 -24.70 0.70 0.53
CA MET A 211 -24.90 1.04 -0.87
C MET A 211 -26.25 0.54 -1.39
N LYS A 212 -26.69 -0.66 -0.97
CA LYS A 212 -28.02 -1.18 -1.29
C LYS A 212 -29.13 -0.31 -0.71
N LYS A 213 -29.01 0.17 0.52
CA LYS A 213 -29.98 1.07 1.15
C LYS A 213 -30.08 2.42 0.44
N GLU A 214 -28.94 2.94 -0.02
CA GLU A 214 -28.87 4.24 -0.69
C GLU A 214 -29.40 4.19 -2.14
N PHE A 215 -28.97 3.19 -2.92
CA PHE A 215 -29.20 3.13 -4.37
C PHE A 215 -30.29 2.12 -4.79
N GLY A 216 -30.78 1.29 -3.87
CA GLY A 216 -31.87 0.35 -4.09
C GLY A 216 -31.68 -0.52 -5.33
N LYS A 217 -32.61 -0.41 -6.28
CA LYS A 217 -32.66 -1.22 -7.51
C LYS A 217 -31.42 -1.04 -8.39
N GLU A 218 -30.87 0.18 -8.47
CA GLU A 218 -29.66 0.45 -9.26
C GLU A 218 -28.47 -0.38 -8.76
N TRP A 219 -28.32 -0.49 -7.44
CA TRP A 219 -27.29 -1.32 -6.83
C TRP A 219 -27.55 -2.81 -7.06
N GLU A 220 -28.79 -3.28 -6.97
CA GLU A 220 -29.13 -4.69 -7.21
C GLU A 220 -28.81 -5.12 -8.66
N GLU A 221 -29.15 -4.28 -9.64
CA GLU A 221 -28.86 -4.54 -11.06
C GLU A 221 -27.35 -4.53 -11.35
N TRP A 222 -26.60 -3.63 -10.72
CA TRP A 222 -25.14 -3.60 -10.85
C TRP A 222 -24.48 -4.79 -10.13
N ALA A 223 -24.85 -5.07 -8.88
CA ALA A 223 -24.29 -6.17 -8.09
C ALA A 223 -24.62 -7.55 -8.69
N GLY A 224 -25.77 -7.69 -9.37
CA GLY A 224 -26.11 -8.90 -10.12
C GLY A 224 -25.16 -9.18 -11.30
N ARG A 225 -24.62 -8.13 -11.93
CA ARG A 225 -23.59 -8.22 -12.99
C ARG A 225 -22.18 -8.36 -12.41
N VAL A 226 -21.87 -7.59 -11.38
CA VAL A 226 -20.55 -7.56 -10.70
C VAL A 226 -20.59 -8.44 -9.46
N ARG A 227 -20.54 -9.75 -9.68
CA ARG A 227 -20.81 -10.77 -8.66
C ARG A 227 -19.77 -10.81 -7.54
N TYR A 228 -18.50 -10.54 -7.85
CA TYR A 228 -17.38 -10.75 -6.92
C TYR A 228 -17.11 -9.49 -6.07
N TRP A 229 -16.76 -9.70 -4.80
CA TRP A 229 -16.35 -8.59 -3.93
C TRP A 229 -14.97 -8.05 -4.29
N LEU A 230 -13.97 -8.93 -4.35
CA LEU A 230 -12.56 -8.52 -4.41
C LEU A 230 -11.78 -9.16 -5.55
N ILE A 231 -11.93 -10.47 -5.73
CA ILE A 231 -11.15 -11.24 -6.69
C ILE A 231 -12.13 -11.95 -7.61
N PRO A 232 -12.03 -11.77 -8.94
CA PRO A 232 -12.86 -12.50 -9.88
C PRO A 232 -12.72 -14.01 -9.68
N GLY A 233 -13.86 -14.69 -9.55
CA GLY A 233 -13.91 -16.15 -9.34
C GLY A 233 -13.83 -16.60 -7.88
N ILE A 234 -13.68 -15.69 -6.91
CA ILE A 234 -13.68 -16.00 -5.46
C ILE A 234 -14.92 -15.38 -4.82
N TYR A 235 -15.72 -16.19 -4.12
CA TYR A 235 -16.93 -15.81 -3.40
C TYR A 235 -16.66 -15.53 -1.92
#